data_AF-A0A3D5I4J7-F1
#
_entry.id   AF-A0A3D5I4J7-F1
#
_cell.length_a   1.000
_cell.length_b   1.000
_cell.length_c   1.000
_cell.angle_alpha   90.00
_cell.angle_beta   90.00
_cell.angle_gamma   90.00
#
_symmetry.space_group_name_H-M   'P 1'
#
loop_
_entity.id
_entity.type
_entity.pdbx_description
1 polymer ?
#
loop_
_entity_poly.entity_id
_entity_poly.type
_entity_poly.pdbx_seq_one_letter_code
_entity_poly.pdbx_strand_id
1 'polypeptide(L)' 'MIRLMRFAAVSASLILLWHLLVVMTGLPPFILPGPMRVAAALTGNIELIGHHALVTIAEVLLGLGLGSLLGAMTAIGLA' A
#
# COMPACT_ATOMS: atom_id res chain seq x y z
N MET A 1 6.70 21.16 11.94
CA MET A 1 8.10 20.72 11.71
C MET A 1 8.43 19.40 12.39
N ILE A 2 8.37 19.30 13.73
CA ILE A 2 8.78 18.10 14.49
C ILE A 2 8.06 16.81 14.05
N ARG A 3 6.75 16.85 13.78
CA ARG A 3 5.98 15.68 13.31
C ARG A 3 6.51 15.15 11.98
N LEU A 4 6.74 16.03 11.01
CA LEU A 4 7.22 15.65 9.67
C LEU A 4 8.62 15.04 9.74
N MET A 5 9.52 15.63 10.55
CA MET A 5 10.85 15.07 10.79
C MET A 5 10.78 13.69 11.43
N ARG A 6 9.85 13.47 12.37
CA ARG A 6 9.64 12.16 12.99
C ARG A 6 9.16 11.13 11.97
N PHE A 7 8.21 11.49 11.12
CA PHE A 7 7.75 10.61 10.04
C PHE A 7 8.89 10.25 9.08
N ALA A 8 9.62 11.24 8.60
CA ALA A 8 10.76 11.01 7.71
C ALA A 8 11.84 10.12 8.36
N ALA A 9 12.17 10.36 9.63
CA ALA A 9 13.15 9.57 10.37
C ALA A 9 12.71 8.11 10.53
N VAL A 10 11.44 7.87 10.85
CA VAL A 10 10.87 6.51 10.98
C VAL A 10 10.83 5.81 9.62
N SER A 11 10.41 6.50 8.55
CA SER A 11 10.41 5.91 7.21
C SER A 11 11.82 5.56 6.75
N ALA A 12 12.78 6.46 6.96
CA ALA A 12 14.18 6.21 6.61
C ALA A 12 14.77 5.02 7.39
N SER A 13 14.48 4.90 8.70
CA SER A 13 14.97 3.77 9.49
C SER A 13 14.37 2.44 9.06
N LEU A 14 13.08 2.41 8.68
CA LEU A 14 12.43 1.21 8.14
C LEU A 14 13.03 0.80 6.78
N ILE A 15 13.26 1.76 5.88
CA ILE A 15 13.90 1.48 4.58
C ILE A 15 15.33 0.96 4.78
N LEU A 16 16.08 1.56 5.71
CA LEU A 16 17.43 1.11 6.04
C LEU A 16 17.44 -0.31 6.62
N LEU A 17 16.51 -0.61 7.54
CA LEU A 17 16.37 -1.94 8.13
C LEU A 17 16.04 -2.98 7.05
N TRP A 18 15.12 -2.66 6.13
CA TRP A 18 14.79 -3.52 5.00
C TRP A 18 16.00 -3.73 4.08
N HIS A 19 16.74 -2.67 3.73
CA HIS A 19 17.94 -2.79 2.92
C HIS A 19 18.99 -3.68 3.58
N LEU A 20 19.24 -3.48 4.88
CA LEU A 20 20.18 -4.25 5.66
C LEU A 20 19.78 -5.72 5.73
N LEU A 21 18.49 -6.01 5.94
CA LEU A 21 17.96 -7.37 5.95
C LEU A 21 18.25 -8.07 4.62
N VAL A 22 17.93 -7.43 3.49
CA VAL A 22 18.16 -8.00 2.15
C VAL A 22 19.63 -8.31 1.91
N VAL A 23 20.54 -7.41 2.29
CA VAL A 23 21.98 -7.58 2.09
C VAL A 23 22.56 -8.64 3.03
N MET A 24 22.18 -8.64 4.31
CA MET A 24 22.68 -9.57 5.33
C MET A 24 22.22 -11.00 5.10
N THR A 25 20.95 -11.18 4.69
CA THR A 25 20.36 -12.51 4.51
C THR A 25 20.67 -13.12 3.14
N GLY A 26 21.10 -12.31 2.16
CA GLY A 26 21.34 -12.78 0.79
C GLY A 26 20.08 -13.36 0.13
N LEU A 27 18.89 -12.97 0.58
CA LEU A 27 17.62 -13.44 0.05
C LEU A 27 17.56 -13.22 -1.46
N PRO A 28 17.06 -14.22 -2.23
CA PRO A 28 16.96 -14.06 -3.66
C PRO A 28 15.95 -12.96 -4.01
N PRO A 29 16.19 -12.15 -5.06
CA PRO A 29 15.41 -10.96 -5.36
C PRO A 29 13.92 -11.19 -5.63
N PHE A 30 13.51 -12.41 -5.98
CA PHE A 30 12.11 -12.75 -6.23
C PHE A 30 11.30 -12.96 -4.94
N ILE A 31 11.96 -13.22 -3.80
CA ILE A 31 11.30 -13.30 -2.48
C ILE A 31 11.21 -11.91 -1.87
N LEU A 32 12.35 -11.22 -1.80
CA LEU A 32 12.43 -9.88 -1.22
C LEU A 32 13.38 -9.02 -2.06
N PRO A 33 12.86 -8.29 -3.05
CA PRO A 33 13.68 -7.35 -3.81
C PRO A 33 14.18 -6.24 -2.87
N GLY A 34 15.39 -5.77 -3.12
CA GLY A 34 15.92 -4.62 -2.38
C GLY A 34 15.13 -3.34 -2.66
N PRO A 35 15.15 -2.36 -1.73
CA PRO A 35 14.35 -1.14 -1.83
C PRO A 35 14.59 -0.35 -3.11
N MET A 36 15.83 -0.32 -3.61
CA MET A 36 16.15 0.38 -4.86
C MET A 36 15.47 -0.23 -6.09
N ARG A 37 15.36 -1.57 -6.14
CA ARG A 37 14.66 -2.25 -7.26
C ARG A 37 13.17 -1.94 -7.22
N VAL A 38 12.59 -1.91 -6.03
CA VAL A 38 11.17 -1.55 -5.85
C VAL A 38 10.92 -0.09 -6.23
N ALA A 39 11.80 0.83 -5.84
CA ALA A 39 11.70 2.23 -6.22
C ALA A 39 11.75 2.40 -7.76
N ALA A 40 12.71 1.76 -8.43
CA ALA A 40 12.82 1.79 -9.88
C ALA A 40 11.59 1.20 -10.59
N ALA A 41 11.05 0.08 -10.08
CA ALA A 41 9.84 -0.54 -10.62
C ALA A 41 8.60 0.34 -10.41
N LEU A 42 8.48 0.99 -9.24
CA LEU A 42 7.39 1.89 -8.93
C LEU A 42 7.37 3.10 -9.85
N THR A 43 8.52 3.74 -10.07
CA THR A 43 8.62 4.90 -10.98
C THR A 43 8.50 4.50 -12.45
N GLY A 44 9.05 3.34 -12.83
CA GLY A 44 9.01 2.86 -14.20
C GLY A 44 7.63 2.38 -14.65
N ASN A 45 6.77 1.96 -13.72
CA ASN A 45 5.43 1.45 -14.01
C ASN A 45 4.32 2.29 -13.36
N ILE A 46 4.58 3.57 -13.09
CA ILE A 46 3.68 4.42 -12.30
C ILE A 46 2.29 4.55 -12.93
N GLU A 47 2.20 4.61 -14.26
CA GLU A 47 0.93 4.70 -14.98
C GLU A 47 0.11 3.41 -14.83
N LEU A 48 0.74 2.25 -15.04
CA LEU A 48 0.11 0.94 -14.90
C LEU A 48 -0.37 0.70 -13.46
N ILE A 49 0.51 0.96 -12.48
CA ILE A 49 0.19 0.82 -11.05
C ILE A 49 -0.93 1.78 -10.67
N GLY A 50 -0.86 3.03 -11.12
CA GLY A 50 -1.86 4.05 -10.85
C GLY A 50 -3.23 3.68 -11.41
N HIS A 51 -3.29 3.19 -12.66
CA HIS A 51 -4.53 2.75 -13.27
C HIS A 51 -5.21 1.64 -12.45
N HIS A 52 -4.47 0.59 -12.10
CA HIS A 52 -5.03 -0.51 -11.32
C HIS A 52 -5.37 -0.11 -9.89
N ALA A 53 -4.56 0.75 -9.26
CA ALA A 53 -4.87 1.28 -7.93
C ALA A 53 -6.19 2.06 -7.91
N LEU A 54 -6.44 2.88 -8.94
CA LEU A 54 -7.70 3.63 -9.08
C LEU A 54 -8.90 2.70 -9.26
N VAL A 55 -8.76 1.67 -10.10
CA VAL A 55 -9.81 0.66 -10.29
C VAL A 55 -10.12 -0.04 -8.97
N THR A 56 -9.11 -0.53 -8.25
CA THR A 56 -9.30 -1.20 -6.95
C THR A 56 -9.94 -0.29 -5.91
N ILE A 57 -9.53 0.98 -5.84
CA ILE A 57 -10.17 1.95 -4.93
C ILE A 57 -11.64 2.14 -5.31
N ALA A 58 -11.97 2.25 -6.59
CA ALA A 58 -13.35 2.38 -7.05
C ALA A 58 -14.17 1.13 -6.68
N GLU A 59 -13.64 -0.07 -6.90
CA GLU A 59 -14.28 -1.34 -6.52
C GLU A 59 -14.55 -1.41 -5.01
N VAL A 60 -13.58 -1.04 -4.17
CA VAL A 60 -13.72 -1.03 -2.71
C VAL A 60 -14.79 -0.03 -2.28
N LEU A 61 -14.79 1.19 -2.82
CA LEU A 61 -15.76 2.22 -2.45
C LEU A 61 -17.17 1.87 -2.90
N LEU A 62 -17.33 1.32 -4.11
CA LEU A 62 -18.63 0.86 -4.61
C LEU A 62 -19.13 -0.32 -3.78
N GLY A 63 -18.29 -1.32 -3.51
CA GLY A 63 -18.65 -2.47 -2.68
C GLY A 63 -19.04 -2.06 -1.26
N LEU A 64 -18.27 -1.16 -0.64
CA LEU A 64 -18.57 -0.62 0.69
C LEU A 64 -19.87 0.20 0.69
N GLY A 65 -20.06 1.06 -0.29
CA GLY A 65 -21.25 1.91 -0.41
C GLY A 65 -22.52 1.09 -0.63
N LEU A 66 -22.50 0.17 -1.59
CA LEU A 66 -23.63 -0.72 -1.88
C LEU A 66 -23.90 -1.66 -0.70
N GLY A 67 -22.86 -2.29 -0.14
CA GLY A 67 -23.00 -3.19 1.00
C GLY A 67 -23.57 -2.49 2.24
N SER A 68 -23.11 -1.28 2.55
CA SER A 68 -23.62 -0.49 3.67
C SER A 68 -25.07 -0.06 3.45
N LEU A 69 -25.42 0.37 2.23
CA LEU A 69 -26.78 0.78 1.89
C LEU A 69 -27.76 -0.40 2.02
N LEU A 70 -27.44 -1.53 1.41
CA LEU A 70 -28.27 -2.74 1.48
C LEU A 70 -28.37 -3.25 2.93
N GLY A 71 -27.26 -3.24 3.67
CA GLY A 71 -27.24 -3.59 5.08
C GLY A 71 -28.16 -2.70 5.93
N ALA A 72 -28.10 -1.38 5.72
CA ALA A 72 -28.96 -0.42 6.42
C ALA A 72 -30.45 -0.61 6.07
N MET A 73 -30.78 -0.79 4.79
CA MET A 73 -32.16 -1.08 4.36
C MET A 73 -32.71 -2.34 5.01
N THR A 74 -31.88 -3.39 5.07
CA THR A 74 -32.26 -4.66 5.71
C THR A 74 -32.47 -4.48 7.22
N ALA A 75 -31.57 -3.77 7.89
CA ALA A 75 -31.68 -3.51 9.33
C ALA A 75 -32.96 -2.74 9.68
N ILE A 76 -33.31 -1.71 8.89
CA ILE A 76 -34.55 -0.94 9.07
C ILE A 76 -35.77 -1.81 8.77
N GLY A 77 -35.74 -2.63 7.72
CA GLY A 77 -36.86 -3.49 7.35
C GLY A 77 -37.14 -4.62 8.33
N LEU A 78 -36.15 -5.01 9.14
CA LEU A 78 -36.28 -6.03 10.19
C LEU A 78 -36.61 -5.45 11.58
N ALA A 79 -36.55 -4.14 11.75
CA ALA A 79 -36.88 -3.45 13.00
C ALA A 79 -38.40 -3.29 13.17
#